data_AF-A0A6H2CYK9-F1
#
_entry.id   AF-A0A6H2CYK9-F1
#
_cell.length_a   1.000
_cell.length_b   1.000
_cell.length_c   1.000
_cell.angle_alpha   90.00
_cell.angle_beta   90.00
_cell.angle_gamma   90.00
#
_symmetry.space_group_name_H-M   'P 1'
#
loop_
_entity.id
_entity.type
_entity.pdbx_description
1 polymer ?
#
loop_
_entity_poly.entity_id
_entity_poly.type
_entity_poly.pdbx_seq_one_letter_code
_entity_poly.pdbx_strand_id
1 'polypeptide(L)'
;MPRLGKFVFSFVLFVIVCYGGLVWFVNHEVEKGFNEAVAGVDGLKVAYDDIWVSITDQTVTLTAVDATLPDGQQMAAKEIVVHAFDERNPVPHFIRAQVKGMQYAPTQMGGALALGSAMFGLERLNGDMYVDYRYDTNANSLTLNNFSFDDQKIGKLELSGTMTDLDLDQFRMEKLVGLRIANAELTFMNRSFFSTFMQRAAETMRIPEAQATEELISELNKQAQMAGNSDNKVAENALLGLKDFVADPGSIVISATPAEPVPYLYLFMGRDVYENMRLMNLTVKAAPAQGVQ
;
A
#
# COMPACT_ATOMS: atom_id res chain seq x y z
N MET A 1 61.19 14.27 -3.68
CA MET A 1 59.80 14.00 -4.15
C MET A 1 59.29 12.54 -3.98
N PRO A 2 60.08 11.45 -3.80
CA PRO A 2 59.53 10.08 -3.73
C PRO A 2 58.87 9.69 -2.38
N ARG A 3 59.02 10.50 -1.32
CA ARG A 3 58.44 10.22 0.00
C ARG A 3 56.98 10.66 0.11
N LEU A 4 56.60 11.76 -0.54
CA LEU A 4 55.22 12.26 -0.54
C LEU A 4 54.27 11.29 -1.25
N GLY A 5 54.68 10.75 -2.40
CA GLY A 5 53.87 9.78 -3.14
C GLY A 5 53.61 8.48 -2.37
N LYS A 6 54.62 7.96 -1.66
CA LYS A 6 54.45 6.77 -0.80
C LYS A 6 53.50 7.04 0.37
N PHE A 7 53.62 8.20 1.00
CA PHE A 7 52.71 8.61 2.09
C PHE A 7 51.27 8.72 1.60
N VAL A 8 51.02 9.41 0.48
CA VAL A 8 49.67 9.55 -0.09
C VAL A 8 49.10 8.19 -0.48
N PHE A 9 49.88 7.33 -1.12
CA PHE A 9 49.43 5.98 -1.47
C PHE A 9 49.08 5.15 -0.24
N SER A 10 49.94 5.13 0.78
CA SER A 10 49.67 4.42 2.04
C SER A 10 48.46 4.98 2.78
N PHE A 11 48.25 6.30 2.75
CA PHE A 11 47.10 6.94 3.35
C PHE A 11 45.80 6.58 2.62
N VAL A 12 45.79 6.63 1.29
CA VAL A 12 44.63 6.22 0.47
C VAL A 12 44.31 4.74 0.70
N LEU A 13 45.32 3.88 0.72
CA LEU A 13 45.15 2.46 1.02
C LEU A 13 44.56 2.24 2.42
N PHE A 14 45.08 2.96 3.43
CA PHE A 14 44.56 2.90 4.79
C PHE A 14 43.08 3.32 4.86
N VAL A 15 42.70 4.42 4.19
CA VAL A 15 41.30 4.87 4.12
C VAL A 15 40.42 3.81 3.46
N ILE A 16 40.87 3.18 2.37
CA ILE A 16 40.12 2.10 1.70
C ILE A 16 39.91 0.90 2.64
N VAL A 17 40.95 0.48 3.37
CA VAL A 17 40.87 -0.64 4.33
C VAL A 17 39.96 -0.29 5.51
N CYS A 18 40.08 0.90 6.09
CA CYS A 18 39.22 1.35 7.17
C CYS A 18 37.76 1.47 6.72
N TYR A 19 37.51 2.03 5.52
CA TYR A 19 36.18 2.11 4.94
C TYR A 19 35.58 0.71 4.72
N GLY A 20 36.34 -0.20 4.11
CA GLY A 20 35.91 -1.58 3.89
C GLY A 20 35.63 -2.33 5.20
N GLY A 21 36.48 -2.16 6.22
CA GLY A 21 36.28 -2.75 7.54
C GLY A 21 35.04 -2.21 8.26
N LEU A 22 34.74 -0.92 8.11
CA LEU A 22 33.55 -0.29 8.68
C LEU A 22 32.27 -0.78 7.99
N VAL A 23 32.25 -0.81 6.64
CA VAL A 23 31.12 -1.38 5.87
C VAL A 23 30.85 -2.82 6.30
N TRP A 24 31.90 -3.64 6.39
CA TRP A 24 31.78 -5.03 6.79
C TRP A 24 31.22 -5.19 8.21
N PHE A 25 31.71 -4.40 9.17
CA PHE A 25 31.22 -4.43 10.55
C PHE A 25 29.75 -4.00 10.66
N VAL A 26 29.35 -2.92 9.98
CA VAL A 26 27.97 -2.43 9.99
C VAL A 26 27.02 -3.46 9.37
N ASN A 27 27.38 -4.04 8.22
CA ASN A 27 26.57 -5.07 7.59
C ASN A 27 26.39 -6.28 8.52
N HIS A 28 27.45 -6.74 9.19
CA HIS A 28 27.37 -7.88 10.10
C HIS A 28 26.48 -7.63 11.32
N GLU A 29 26.55 -6.43 11.91
CA GLU A 29 25.73 -6.08 13.07
C GLU A 29 24.25 -5.93 12.69
N VAL A 30 23.97 -5.29 11.55
CA VAL A 30 22.59 -5.17 11.03
C VAL A 30 22.04 -6.53 10.63
N GLU A 31 22.84 -7.39 9.98
CA GLU A 31 22.46 -8.76 9.64
C GLU A 31 22.09 -9.56 10.89
N LYS A 32 22.92 -9.47 11.94
CA LYS A 32 22.67 -10.15 13.21
C LYS A 32 21.39 -9.64 13.87
N GLY A 33 21.24 -8.32 13.99
CA GLY A 33 20.04 -7.71 14.58
C GLY A 33 18.77 -8.05 13.80
N PHE A 34 18.84 -8.05 12.47
CA PHE A 34 17.74 -8.48 11.60
C PHE A 34 17.37 -9.95 11.84
N ASN A 35 18.34 -10.85 11.86
CA ASN A 35 18.11 -12.28 12.09
C ASN A 35 17.55 -12.57 13.49
N GLU A 36 18.02 -11.85 14.52
CA GLU A 36 17.48 -11.94 15.88
C GLU A 36 16.02 -11.44 15.93
N ALA A 37 15.70 -10.33 15.26
CA ALA A 37 14.34 -9.80 15.18
C ALA A 37 13.40 -10.77 14.45
N VAL A 38 13.82 -11.35 13.32
CA VAL A 38 13.06 -12.38 12.58
C VAL A 38 12.84 -13.62 13.44
N ALA A 39 13.88 -14.10 14.13
CA ALA A 39 13.79 -15.26 15.02
C ALA A 39 12.86 -15.01 16.24
N GLY A 40 12.64 -13.76 16.62
CA GLY A 40 11.72 -13.37 17.68
C GLY A 40 10.24 -13.46 17.30
N VAL A 41 9.91 -13.53 16.01
CA VAL A 41 8.54 -13.63 15.52
C VAL A 41 8.22 -15.10 15.19
N ASP A 42 7.44 -15.75 16.04
CA ASP A 42 7.09 -17.16 15.84
C ASP A 42 6.37 -17.40 14.50
N GLY A 43 6.82 -18.42 13.77
CA GLY A 43 6.32 -18.76 12.43
C GLY A 43 6.86 -17.90 11.27
N LEU A 44 7.53 -16.77 11.53
CA LEU A 44 8.17 -15.97 10.48
C LEU A 44 9.52 -16.59 10.08
N LYS A 45 9.72 -16.80 8.78
CA LYS A 45 11.02 -17.19 8.22
C LYS A 45 11.36 -16.25 7.09
N VAL A 46 12.56 -15.68 7.11
CA VAL A 46 13.04 -14.82 6.03
C VAL A 46 14.39 -15.35 5.56
N ALA A 47 14.53 -15.50 4.25
CA ALA A 47 15.78 -15.77 3.56
C ALA A 47 16.07 -14.63 2.58
N TYR A 48 17.34 -14.32 2.38
CA TYR A 48 17.81 -13.29 1.46
C TYR A 48 19.22 -13.66 0.97
N ASP A 49 19.61 -13.16 -0.20
CA ASP A 49 20.93 -13.44 -0.78
C ASP A 49 22.01 -12.52 -0.19
N ASP A 50 21.69 -11.24 -0.02
CA ASP A 50 22.61 -10.22 0.49
C ASP A 50 21.88 -9.13 1.26
N ILE A 51 22.57 -8.56 2.26
CA ILE A 51 22.14 -7.38 3.03
C ILE A 51 23.24 -6.31 3.00
N TRP A 52 22.88 -5.14 2.49
CA TRP A 52 23.79 -4.02 2.31
C TRP A 52 23.29 -2.79 3.06
N VAL A 53 24.18 -2.15 3.82
CA VAL A 53 23.89 -0.92 4.54
C VAL A 53 24.72 0.23 3.97
N SER A 54 24.01 1.28 3.56
CA SER A 54 24.64 2.54 3.17
C SER A 54 25.05 3.32 4.41
N ILE A 55 26.34 3.63 4.56
CA ILE A 55 26.84 4.42 5.70
C ILE A 55 26.38 5.89 5.61
N THR A 56 26.10 6.39 4.40
CA THR A 56 25.84 7.82 4.18
C THR A 56 24.45 8.24 4.62
N ASP A 57 23.44 7.41 4.32
CA ASP A 57 22.02 7.69 4.56
C ASP A 57 21.34 6.59 5.40
N GLN A 58 22.10 5.61 5.90
CA GLN A 58 21.60 4.50 6.71
C GLN A 58 20.54 3.64 6.01
N THR A 59 20.47 3.70 4.67
CA THR A 59 19.57 2.85 3.89
C THR A 59 20.02 1.40 3.99
N VAL A 60 19.09 0.50 4.33
CA VAL A 60 19.31 -0.95 4.33
C VAL A 60 18.65 -1.57 3.10
N THR A 61 19.41 -2.33 2.32
CA THR A 61 18.94 -3.03 1.13
C THR A 61 19.10 -4.53 1.30
N LEU A 62 18.00 -5.28 1.18
CA LEU A 62 17.99 -6.73 1.09
C LEU A 62 17.72 -7.14 -0.35
N THR A 63 18.43 -8.15 -0.86
CA THR A 63 18.23 -8.68 -2.22
C THR A 63 17.74 -10.12 -2.20
N ALA A 64 16.93 -10.48 -3.22
CA ALA A 64 16.33 -11.81 -3.39
C ALA A 64 15.70 -12.35 -2.11
N VAL A 65 14.73 -11.60 -1.58
CA VAL A 65 14.08 -11.90 -0.31
C VAL A 65 12.95 -12.91 -0.53
N ASP A 66 12.98 -14.00 0.21
CA ASP A 66 11.89 -14.96 0.34
C ASP A 66 11.43 -15.00 1.80
N ALA A 67 10.15 -14.73 2.04
CA ALA A 67 9.55 -14.75 3.37
C ALA A 67 8.42 -15.77 3.44
N THR A 68 8.36 -16.53 4.54
CA THR A 68 7.21 -17.33 4.94
C THR A 68 6.63 -16.72 6.21
N LEU A 69 5.39 -16.26 6.14
CA LEU A 69 4.67 -15.65 7.26
C LEU A 69 4.16 -16.73 8.24
N PRO A 70 3.77 -16.35 9.47
CA PRO A 70 3.29 -17.31 10.48
C PRO A 70 2.06 -18.13 10.08
N ASP A 71 1.25 -17.62 9.15
CA ASP A 71 0.09 -18.33 8.58
C ASP A 71 0.46 -19.28 7.42
N GLY A 72 1.75 -19.42 7.12
CA GLY A 72 2.29 -20.25 6.04
C GLY A 72 2.34 -19.58 4.67
N GLN A 73 1.91 -18.32 4.59
CA GLN A 73 1.92 -17.57 3.34
C GLN A 73 3.35 -17.26 2.88
N GLN A 74 3.58 -17.43 1.57
CA GLN A 74 4.87 -17.13 0.96
C GLN A 74 4.83 -15.80 0.22
N MET A 75 5.87 -15.00 0.45
CA MET A 75 6.12 -13.74 -0.24
C MET A 75 7.54 -13.77 -0.79
N ALA A 76 7.74 -13.24 -2.00
CA ALA A 76 9.07 -13.03 -2.54
C ALA A 76 9.24 -11.59 -3.00
N ALA A 77 10.45 -11.06 -2.96
CA ALA A 77 10.79 -9.74 -3.50
C ALA A 77 12.18 -9.76 -4.09
N LYS A 78 12.40 -9.01 -5.17
CA LYS A 78 13.75 -8.88 -5.75
C LYS A 78 14.65 -8.02 -4.87
N GLU A 79 14.08 -6.96 -4.32
CA GLU A 79 14.81 -5.99 -3.51
C GLU A 79 13.86 -5.37 -2.47
N ILE A 80 14.32 -5.24 -1.24
CA ILE A 80 13.67 -4.46 -0.19
C ILE A 80 14.64 -3.37 0.22
N VAL A 81 14.22 -2.11 0.12
CA VAL A 81 15.01 -0.94 0.49
C VAL A 81 14.31 -0.22 1.63
N VAL A 82 14.94 -0.19 2.80
CA VAL A 82 14.43 0.52 3.98
C VAL A 82 15.26 1.80 4.15
N HIS A 83 14.62 2.94 3.90
CA HIS A 83 15.25 4.26 3.98
C HIS A 83 15.21 4.84 5.39
N ALA A 84 14.17 4.52 6.16
CA ALA A 84 14.00 5.00 7.52
C ALA A 84 13.12 4.00 8.28
N PHE A 85 13.51 3.69 9.52
CA PHE A 85 12.78 2.77 10.39
C PHE A 85 12.96 3.18 11.85
N ASP A 86 11.90 3.04 12.64
CA ASP A 86 11.96 3.29 14.08
C ASP A 86 12.40 2.03 14.85
N GLU A 87 13.65 2.03 15.30
CA GLU A 87 14.24 0.94 16.09
C GLU A 87 13.98 1.06 17.59
N ARG A 88 13.41 2.17 18.06
CA ARG A 88 13.30 2.46 19.51
C ARG A 88 12.02 1.88 20.12
N ASN A 89 11.02 1.63 19.30
CA ASN A 89 9.72 1.14 19.74
C ASN A 89 9.50 -0.29 19.21
N PRO A 90 8.86 -1.19 20.00
CA PRO A 90 8.54 -2.54 19.55
C PRO A 90 7.67 -2.56 18.29
N VAL A 91 6.76 -1.60 18.17
CA VAL A 91 6.03 -1.31 16.93
C VAL A 91 6.60 -0.01 16.35
N PRO A 92 7.14 0.00 15.13
CA PRO A 92 7.80 1.19 14.59
C PRO A 92 6.84 2.36 14.43
N HIS A 93 7.16 3.51 15.02
CA HIS A 93 6.35 4.73 14.88
C HIS A 93 6.52 5.40 13.51
N PHE A 94 7.58 5.07 12.76
CA PHE A 94 7.69 5.47 11.36
C PHE A 94 8.41 4.39 10.56
N ILE A 95 8.00 4.26 9.30
CA ILE A 95 8.70 3.44 8.31
C ILE A 95 8.67 4.19 6.98
N ARG A 96 9.80 4.20 6.28
CA ARG A 96 9.91 4.49 4.86
C ARG A 96 10.62 3.34 4.17
N ALA A 97 9.89 2.60 3.35
CA ALA A 97 10.43 1.43 2.67
C ALA A 97 9.87 1.28 1.26
N GLN A 98 10.65 0.65 0.39
CA GLN A 98 10.30 0.25 -0.95
C GLN A 98 10.55 -1.25 -1.13
N VAL A 99 9.66 -1.94 -1.80
CA VAL A 99 9.82 -3.34 -2.20
C VAL A 99 9.70 -3.41 -3.71
N LYS A 100 10.71 -3.93 -4.40
CA LYS A 100 10.71 -4.08 -5.85
C LYS A 100 10.48 -5.52 -6.25
N GLY A 101 9.64 -5.73 -7.26
CA GLY A 101 9.32 -7.05 -7.79
C GLY A 101 8.73 -7.98 -6.73
N MET A 102 7.86 -7.46 -5.87
CA MET A 102 7.09 -8.24 -4.91
C MET A 102 6.22 -9.24 -5.65
N GLN A 103 6.24 -10.50 -5.21
CA GLN A 103 5.40 -11.59 -5.70
C GLN A 103 4.59 -12.12 -4.52
N TYR A 104 3.28 -12.15 -4.69
CA TYR A 104 2.35 -12.48 -3.63
C TYR A 104 1.12 -13.20 -4.18
N ALA A 105 0.63 -14.23 -3.48
CA ALA A 105 -0.57 -14.97 -3.85
C ALA A 105 -1.74 -14.58 -2.92
N PRO A 106 -2.68 -13.72 -3.36
CA PRO A 106 -3.78 -13.25 -2.51
C PRO A 106 -4.78 -14.34 -2.12
N THR A 107 -4.80 -15.47 -2.83
CA THR A 107 -5.67 -16.61 -2.53
C THR A 107 -5.38 -17.24 -1.15
N GLN A 108 -4.20 -16.98 -0.59
CA GLN A 108 -3.82 -17.43 0.76
C GLN A 108 -4.33 -16.46 1.85
N MET A 109 -4.75 -15.26 1.48
CA MET A 109 -5.26 -14.22 2.37
C MET A 109 -6.73 -14.51 2.69
N GLY A 110 -7.00 -15.27 3.76
CA GLY A 110 -8.36 -15.71 4.10
C GLY A 110 -9.43 -14.61 4.09
N GLY A 111 -10.70 -15.01 4.02
CA GLY A 111 -11.84 -14.08 4.08
C GLY A 111 -12.18 -13.44 2.73
N ALA A 112 -12.63 -12.18 2.76
CA ALA A 112 -13.16 -11.49 1.58
C ALA A 112 -12.11 -11.24 0.47
N LEU A 113 -10.84 -11.07 0.85
CA LEU A 113 -9.74 -10.85 -0.11
C LEU A 113 -9.42 -12.12 -0.92
N ALA A 114 -9.38 -13.30 -0.29
CA ALA A 114 -9.26 -14.57 -1.02
C ALA A 114 -10.42 -14.76 -2.00
N LEU A 115 -11.67 -14.51 -1.56
CA LEU A 115 -12.85 -14.66 -2.42
C LEU A 115 -12.82 -13.70 -3.62
N GLY A 116 -12.47 -12.42 -3.38
CA GLY A 116 -12.32 -11.43 -4.43
C GLY A 116 -11.20 -11.81 -5.40
N SER A 117 -10.02 -12.17 -4.90
CA SER A 117 -8.88 -12.53 -5.76
C SER A 117 -9.15 -13.74 -6.65
N ALA A 118 -9.85 -14.77 -6.15
CA ALA A 118 -10.24 -15.92 -6.96
C ALA A 118 -11.27 -15.51 -8.03
N MET A 119 -12.27 -14.72 -7.65
CA MET A 119 -13.30 -14.21 -8.56
C MET A 119 -12.68 -13.36 -9.69
N PHE A 120 -11.68 -12.55 -9.38
CA PHE A 120 -10.96 -11.71 -10.36
C PHE A 120 -9.74 -12.40 -10.97
N GLY A 121 -9.44 -13.63 -10.52
CA GLY A 121 -8.34 -14.50 -10.95
C GLY A 121 -6.98 -13.83 -10.88
N LEU A 122 -6.85 -13.09 -9.79
CA LEU A 122 -5.59 -12.56 -9.29
C LEU A 122 -4.92 -13.67 -8.49
N GLU A 123 -4.45 -14.71 -9.18
CA GLU A 123 -3.73 -15.83 -8.55
C GLU A 123 -2.40 -15.37 -7.97
N ARG A 124 -1.74 -14.44 -8.65
CA ARG A 124 -0.47 -13.82 -8.26
C ARG A 124 -0.46 -12.35 -8.61
N LEU A 125 -0.08 -11.54 -7.65
CA LEU A 125 0.23 -10.13 -7.80
C LEU A 125 1.75 -9.98 -7.94
N ASN A 126 2.16 -9.19 -8.92
CA ASN A 126 3.56 -8.92 -9.20
C ASN A 126 3.74 -7.41 -9.38
N GLY A 127 4.34 -6.76 -8.39
CA GLY A 127 4.45 -5.31 -8.44
C GLY A 127 5.51 -4.73 -7.51
N ASP A 128 5.67 -3.43 -7.63
CA ASP A 128 6.51 -2.64 -6.73
C ASP A 128 5.62 -2.02 -5.66
N MET A 129 6.07 -2.02 -4.41
CA MET A 129 5.37 -1.43 -3.28
C MET A 129 6.22 -0.33 -2.66
N TYR A 130 5.58 0.73 -2.19
CA TYR A 130 6.19 1.77 -1.37
C TYR A 130 5.31 2.05 -0.16
N VAL A 131 5.93 2.31 0.98
CA VAL A 131 5.23 2.73 2.20
C VAL A 131 6.02 3.82 2.91
N ASP A 132 5.34 4.89 3.28
CA ASP A 132 5.83 5.98 4.12
C ASP A 132 4.72 6.37 5.10
N TYR A 133 4.93 6.10 6.38
CA TYR A 133 4.03 6.51 7.45
C TYR A 133 4.77 7.10 8.65
N ARG A 134 4.03 7.87 9.44
CA ARG A 134 4.49 8.39 10.72
C ARG A 134 3.36 8.40 11.75
N TYR A 135 3.66 7.98 12.96
CA TYR A 135 2.81 8.00 14.13
C TYR A 135 3.23 9.15 15.06
N ASP A 136 2.27 9.93 15.54
CA ASP A 136 2.46 10.97 16.54
C ASP A 136 1.83 10.52 17.86
N THR A 137 2.68 10.23 18.84
CA THR A 137 2.29 9.79 20.18
C THR A 137 1.54 10.85 20.97
N ASN A 138 1.73 12.14 20.68
CA ASN A 138 1.01 13.20 21.39
C ASN A 138 -0.43 13.34 20.87
N ALA A 139 -0.61 13.12 19.57
CA ALA A 139 -1.90 13.23 18.90
C ALA A 139 -2.65 11.89 18.79
N ASN A 140 -2.02 10.77 19.16
CA ASN A 140 -2.52 9.40 18.92
C ASN A 140 -2.99 9.22 17.47
N SER A 141 -2.17 9.68 16.54
CA SER A 141 -2.51 9.75 15.13
C SER A 141 -1.46 9.08 14.25
N LEU A 142 -1.93 8.36 13.23
CA LEU A 142 -1.11 7.71 12.22
C LEU A 142 -1.37 8.39 10.88
N THR A 143 -0.35 9.07 10.36
CA THR A 143 -0.36 9.66 9.03
C THR A 143 0.32 8.71 8.06
N LEU A 144 -0.44 8.22 7.09
CA LEU A 144 0.08 7.51 5.93
C LEU A 144 0.38 8.55 4.85
N ASN A 145 1.65 8.92 4.72
CA ASN A 145 2.08 9.92 3.73
C ASN A 145 1.88 9.38 2.32
N ASN A 146 2.29 8.12 2.10
CA ASN A 146 2.09 7.43 0.84
C ASN A 146 2.24 5.92 1.03
N PHE A 147 1.21 5.17 0.64
CA PHE A 147 1.32 3.77 0.29
C PHE A 147 1.09 3.66 -1.21
N SER A 148 1.95 2.97 -1.94
CA SER A 148 1.70 2.67 -3.34
C SER A 148 1.98 1.22 -3.67
N PHE A 149 1.23 0.72 -4.64
CA PHE A 149 1.42 -0.60 -5.23
C PHE A 149 1.25 -0.50 -6.75
N ASP A 150 2.27 -0.85 -7.49
CA ASP A 150 2.32 -0.75 -8.95
C ASP A 150 2.50 -2.14 -9.57
N ASP A 151 1.41 -2.71 -10.10
CA ASP A 151 1.39 -4.00 -10.78
C ASP A 151 1.17 -3.81 -12.28
N GLN A 152 2.03 -4.42 -13.09
CA GLN A 152 2.03 -4.24 -14.55
C GLN A 152 0.72 -4.67 -15.23
N LYS A 153 -0.02 -5.61 -14.64
CA LYS A 153 -1.31 -6.08 -15.16
C LYS A 153 -2.45 -5.23 -14.62
N ILE A 154 -2.56 -5.09 -13.30
CA ILE A 154 -3.72 -4.46 -12.68
C ILE A 154 -3.72 -2.94 -12.94
N GLY A 155 -2.62 -2.30 -12.57
CA GLY A 155 -2.55 -0.84 -12.48
C GLY A 155 -1.72 -0.38 -11.31
N LYS A 156 -1.83 0.91 -11.01
CA LYS A 156 -1.14 1.54 -9.88
C LYS A 156 -2.17 2.03 -8.86
N LEU A 157 -2.01 1.60 -7.62
CA LEU A 157 -2.78 2.05 -6.47
C LEU A 157 -1.89 2.97 -5.63
N GLU A 158 -2.43 4.11 -5.20
CA GLU A 158 -1.81 5.01 -4.24
C GLU A 158 -2.84 5.34 -3.15
N LEU A 159 -2.40 5.34 -1.90
CA LEU A 159 -3.22 5.62 -0.72
C LEU A 159 -2.46 6.58 0.19
N SER A 160 -3.14 7.61 0.65
CA SER A 160 -2.65 8.48 1.72
C SER A 160 -3.80 8.81 2.67
N GLY A 161 -3.47 9.26 3.88
CA GLY A 161 -4.51 9.66 4.82
C GLY A 161 -4.02 9.84 6.25
N THR A 162 -4.94 10.17 7.13
CA THR A 162 -4.68 10.28 8.57
C THR A 162 -5.76 9.55 9.35
N MET A 163 -5.31 8.67 10.24
CA MET A 163 -6.15 8.00 11.22
C MET A 163 -5.82 8.54 12.62
N THR A 164 -6.84 8.61 13.47
CA THR A 164 -6.76 9.14 14.84
C THR A 164 -7.36 8.15 15.82
N ASP A 165 -7.10 8.37 17.11
CA ASP A 165 -7.50 7.48 18.22
C ASP A 165 -6.92 6.07 18.09
N LEU A 166 -5.69 5.98 17.57
CA LEU A 166 -4.91 4.75 17.50
C LEU A 166 -3.80 4.82 18.56
N ASP A 167 -3.69 3.79 19.40
CA ASP A 167 -2.52 3.55 20.25
C ASP A 167 -1.68 2.45 19.60
N LEU A 168 -0.57 2.84 18.98
CA LEU A 168 0.30 1.92 18.23
C LEU A 168 1.14 1.03 19.16
N ASP A 169 1.50 1.52 20.35
CA ASP A 169 2.31 0.78 21.32
C ASP A 169 1.51 -0.35 22.00
N GLN A 170 0.19 -0.18 22.07
CA GLN A 170 -0.74 -1.18 22.57
C GLN A 170 -1.59 -1.79 21.46
N PHE A 171 -1.06 -1.83 20.23
CA PHE A 171 -1.82 -2.28 19.08
C PHE A 171 -2.39 -3.69 19.29
N ARG A 172 -3.71 -3.78 19.17
CA ARG A 172 -4.48 -5.02 19.23
C ARG A 172 -5.60 -4.92 18.21
N MET A 173 -5.94 -6.03 17.56
CA MET A 173 -7.01 -6.04 16.56
C MET A 173 -8.34 -5.54 17.11
N GLU A 174 -8.63 -5.79 18.39
CA GLU A 174 -9.85 -5.30 19.04
C GLU A 174 -9.85 -3.77 19.25
N LYS A 175 -8.68 -3.13 19.24
CA LYS A 175 -8.55 -1.67 19.36
C LYS A 175 -8.80 -0.94 18.05
N LEU A 176 -8.82 -1.65 16.91
CA LEU A 176 -9.26 -1.09 15.62
C LEU A 176 -10.70 -0.56 15.66
N VAL A 177 -11.50 -0.99 16.64
CA VAL A 177 -12.86 -0.48 16.91
C VAL A 177 -12.87 1.03 17.16
N GLY A 178 -11.82 1.57 17.78
CA GLY A 178 -11.69 3.00 18.10
C GLY A 178 -11.13 3.86 16.97
N LEU A 179 -10.62 3.25 15.90
CA LEU A 179 -9.95 3.93 14.81
C LEU A 179 -10.88 4.92 14.11
N ARG A 180 -10.44 6.17 13.97
CA ARG A 180 -11.19 7.21 13.25
C ARG A 180 -10.44 7.73 12.04
N ILE A 181 -11.14 7.87 10.93
CA ILE A 181 -10.60 8.42 9.69
C ILE A 181 -10.78 9.94 9.73
N ALA A 182 -9.67 10.68 9.76
CA ALA A 182 -9.67 12.14 9.67
C ALA A 182 -9.67 12.61 8.21
N ASN A 183 -8.89 11.94 7.37
CA ASN A 183 -8.90 12.11 5.92
C ASN A 183 -8.33 10.85 5.26
N ALA A 184 -8.70 10.62 4.00
CA ALA A 184 -8.08 9.59 3.17
C ALA A 184 -8.18 9.99 1.69
N GLU A 185 -7.19 9.60 0.90
CA GLU A 185 -7.20 9.71 -0.54
C GLU A 185 -6.68 8.42 -1.16
N LEU A 186 -7.47 7.85 -2.06
CA LEU A 186 -7.13 6.69 -2.86
C LEU A 186 -7.08 7.10 -4.33
N THR A 187 -5.94 6.91 -4.96
CA THR A 187 -5.78 7.06 -6.41
C THR A 187 -5.57 5.69 -7.02
N PHE A 188 -6.35 5.36 -8.05
CA PHE A 188 -6.17 4.15 -8.82
C PHE A 188 -6.02 4.49 -10.30
N MET A 189 -4.88 4.11 -10.87
CA MET A 189 -4.59 4.19 -12.30
C MET A 189 -4.80 2.82 -12.91
N ASN A 190 -5.92 2.66 -13.63
CA ASN A 190 -6.28 1.41 -14.27
C ASN A 190 -5.34 1.12 -15.45
N ARG A 191 -4.88 -0.13 -15.56
CA ARG A 191 -4.22 -0.65 -16.78
C ARG A 191 -5.08 -1.70 -17.46
N SER A 192 -5.30 -2.83 -16.79
CA SER A 192 -6.20 -3.88 -17.30
C SER A 192 -7.13 -4.47 -16.25
N PHE A 193 -7.09 -3.96 -15.02
CA PHE A 193 -7.94 -4.46 -13.94
C PHE A 193 -9.43 -4.33 -14.29
N PHE A 194 -9.86 -3.16 -14.75
CA PHE A 194 -11.27 -2.89 -14.98
C PHE A 194 -11.83 -3.71 -16.16
N SER A 195 -11.09 -3.82 -17.27
CA SER A 195 -11.52 -4.68 -18.39
C SER A 195 -11.56 -6.16 -18.00
N THR A 196 -10.58 -6.63 -17.23
CA THR A 196 -10.58 -8.01 -16.70
C THR A 196 -11.77 -8.24 -15.77
N PHE A 197 -12.09 -7.26 -14.93
CA PHE A 197 -13.26 -7.30 -14.04
C PHE A 197 -14.56 -7.37 -14.85
N MET A 198 -14.75 -6.49 -15.82
CA MET A 198 -15.97 -6.44 -16.63
C MET A 198 -16.14 -7.69 -17.50
N GLN A 199 -15.06 -8.21 -18.08
CA GLN A 199 -15.10 -9.46 -18.83
C GLN A 199 -15.64 -10.61 -17.97
N ARG A 200 -15.16 -10.77 -16.73
CA ARG A 200 -15.62 -11.84 -15.83
C ARG A 200 -17.03 -11.64 -15.32
N ALA A 201 -17.42 -10.40 -15.04
CA ALA A 201 -18.78 -10.07 -14.69
C ALA A 201 -19.73 -10.46 -15.83
N ALA A 202 -19.36 -10.13 -17.08
CA ALA A 202 -20.11 -10.49 -18.28
C ALA A 202 -20.21 -12.01 -18.49
N GLU A 203 -19.11 -12.75 -18.32
CA GLU A 203 -19.08 -14.21 -18.36
C GLU A 203 -20.00 -14.84 -17.31
N THR A 204 -19.99 -14.32 -16.09
CA THR A 204 -20.85 -14.79 -14.98
C THR A 204 -22.33 -14.55 -15.28
N MET A 205 -22.65 -13.40 -15.87
CA MET A 205 -24.01 -13.01 -16.26
C MET A 205 -24.44 -13.62 -17.61
N ARG A 206 -23.52 -14.22 -18.36
CA ARG A 206 -23.72 -14.75 -19.73
C ARG A 206 -24.24 -13.68 -20.71
N ILE A 207 -23.72 -12.47 -20.59
CA ILE A 207 -24.00 -11.34 -21.48
C ILE A 207 -22.70 -10.82 -22.11
N PRO A 208 -22.76 -10.04 -23.21
CA PRO A 208 -21.58 -9.35 -23.74
C PRO A 208 -20.99 -8.34 -22.76
N GLU A 209 -19.67 -8.13 -22.78
CA GLU A 209 -18.97 -7.17 -21.90
C GLU A 209 -19.53 -5.75 -22.01
N ALA A 210 -19.78 -5.27 -23.22
CA ALA A 210 -20.38 -3.94 -23.44
C ALA A 210 -21.74 -3.79 -22.73
N GLN A 211 -22.56 -4.85 -22.74
CA GLN A 211 -23.85 -4.84 -22.04
C GLN A 211 -23.66 -4.80 -20.52
N ALA A 212 -22.71 -5.58 -19.97
CA ALA A 212 -22.40 -5.53 -18.54
C ALA A 212 -21.94 -4.12 -18.10
N THR A 213 -21.12 -3.46 -18.91
CA THR A 213 -20.67 -2.08 -18.66
C THR A 213 -21.85 -1.10 -18.70
N GLU A 214 -22.72 -1.19 -19.71
CA GLU A 214 -23.91 -0.36 -19.81
C GLU A 214 -24.89 -0.56 -18.63
N GLU A 215 -25.07 -1.80 -18.17
CA GLU A 215 -25.89 -2.10 -16.99
C GLU A 215 -25.32 -1.46 -15.72
N LEU A 216 -24.00 -1.51 -15.52
CA LEU A 216 -23.33 -0.86 -14.39
C LEU A 216 -23.45 0.67 -14.46
N ILE A 217 -23.25 1.28 -15.64
CA ILE A 217 -23.44 2.73 -15.87
C ILE A 217 -24.88 3.14 -15.55
N SER A 218 -25.85 2.35 -16.02
CA SER A 218 -27.27 2.60 -15.80
C SER A 218 -27.63 2.55 -14.31
N GLU A 219 -27.13 1.54 -13.58
CA GLU A 219 -27.37 1.41 -12.14
C GLU A 219 -26.71 2.55 -11.36
N LEU A 220 -25.47 2.93 -11.66
CA LEU A 220 -24.81 4.08 -11.03
C LEU A 220 -25.58 5.38 -11.27
N ASN A 221 -26.08 5.59 -12.49
CA ASN A 221 -26.88 6.76 -12.83
C ASN A 221 -28.21 6.79 -12.07
N LYS A 222 -28.87 5.63 -11.93
CA LYS A 222 -30.11 5.49 -11.15
C LYS A 222 -29.88 5.75 -9.66
N GLN A 223 -28.79 5.25 -9.09
CA GLN A 223 -28.40 5.52 -7.70
C GLN A 223 -28.06 7.00 -7.49
N ALA A 224 -27.34 7.63 -8.42
CA ALA A 224 -27.04 9.06 -8.38
C ALA A 224 -28.32 9.91 -8.36
N GLN A 225 -29.32 9.56 -9.19
CA GLN A 225 -30.62 10.24 -9.20
C GLN A 225 -31.37 10.06 -7.88
N MET A 226 -31.36 8.86 -7.28
CA MET A 226 -31.98 8.62 -5.97
C MET A 226 -31.32 9.46 -4.86
N ALA A 227 -29.99 9.54 -4.86
CA ALA A 227 -29.24 10.39 -3.94
C ALA A 227 -29.57 11.88 -4.13
N GLY A 228 -29.64 12.34 -5.37
CA GLY A 228 -30.02 13.71 -5.72
C GLY A 228 -31.44 14.08 -5.28
N ASN A 229 -32.39 13.14 -5.43
CA ASN A 229 -33.78 13.30 -4.96
C ASN A 229 -33.91 13.34 -3.42
N SER A 230 -32.90 12.81 -2.71
CA SER A 230 -32.83 12.80 -1.25
C SER A 230 -31.99 13.97 -0.69
N ASP A 231 -31.69 14.97 -1.52
CA ASP A 231 -30.84 16.13 -1.20
C ASP A 231 -29.42 15.75 -0.72
N ASN A 232 -28.89 14.62 -1.22
CA ASN A 232 -27.54 14.16 -0.91
C ASN A 232 -26.59 14.39 -2.10
N LYS A 233 -26.20 15.67 -2.28
CA LYS A 233 -25.31 16.09 -3.37
C LYS A 233 -23.92 15.43 -3.33
N VAL A 234 -23.43 15.09 -2.14
CA VAL A 234 -22.15 14.38 -1.98
C VAL A 234 -22.23 13.00 -2.63
N ALA A 235 -23.25 12.21 -2.29
CA ALA A 235 -23.44 10.88 -2.86
C ALA A 235 -23.75 10.94 -4.38
N GLU A 236 -24.61 11.87 -4.81
CA GLU A 236 -24.91 12.08 -6.24
C GLU A 236 -23.62 12.32 -7.05
N ASN A 237 -22.78 13.26 -6.62
CA ASN A 237 -21.53 13.58 -7.32
C ASN A 237 -20.52 12.42 -7.28
N ALA A 238 -20.41 11.71 -6.16
CA ALA A 238 -19.52 10.56 -6.04
C ALA A 238 -19.92 9.43 -7.01
N LEU A 239 -21.22 9.13 -7.12
CA LEU A 239 -21.74 8.11 -8.04
C LEU A 239 -21.58 8.50 -9.50
N LEU A 240 -21.76 9.79 -9.83
CA LEU A 240 -21.48 10.30 -11.18
C LEU A 240 -19.99 10.19 -11.52
N GLY A 241 -19.09 10.50 -10.58
CA GLY A 241 -17.65 10.31 -10.78
C GLY A 241 -17.27 8.83 -11.00
N LEU A 242 -17.90 7.91 -10.27
CA LEU A 242 -17.73 6.46 -10.49
C LEU A 242 -18.23 6.04 -11.87
N LYS A 243 -19.40 6.55 -12.28
CA LYS A 243 -19.97 6.30 -13.61
C LYS A 243 -19.03 6.77 -14.72
N ASP A 244 -18.43 7.94 -14.56
CA ASP A 244 -17.49 8.49 -15.54
C ASP A 244 -16.24 7.62 -15.66
N PHE A 245 -15.71 7.08 -14.54
CA PHE A 245 -14.62 6.10 -14.57
C PHE A 245 -15.01 4.79 -15.25
N VAL A 246 -16.23 4.28 -15.00
CA VAL A 246 -16.71 3.05 -15.66
C VAL A 246 -16.84 3.23 -17.18
N ALA A 247 -17.26 4.43 -17.62
CA ALA A 247 -17.43 4.73 -19.04
C ALA A 247 -16.09 4.87 -19.78
N ASP A 248 -15.06 5.42 -19.14
CA ASP A 248 -13.71 5.58 -19.69
C ASP A 248 -12.63 5.32 -18.62
N PRO A 249 -12.23 4.05 -18.40
CA PRO A 249 -11.44 3.63 -17.24
C PRO A 249 -9.95 3.97 -17.39
N GLY A 250 -9.60 5.24 -17.14
CA GLY A 250 -8.23 5.72 -17.02
C GLY A 250 -7.73 5.73 -15.58
N SER A 251 -7.90 6.85 -14.87
CA SER A 251 -7.61 6.95 -13.44
C SER A 251 -8.82 7.44 -12.65
N ILE A 252 -8.88 7.07 -11.38
CA ILE A 252 -9.89 7.51 -10.44
C ILE A 252 -9.22 7.97 -9.14
N VAL A 253 -9.67 9.11 -8.62
CA VAL A 253 -9.27 9.63 -7.32
C VAL A 253 -10.50 9.68 -6.44
N ILE A 254 -10.43 8.98 -5.31
CA ILE A 254 -11.48 8.91 -4.29
C ILE A 254 -10.92 9.56 -3.02
N SER A 255 -11.47 10.70 -2.63
CA SER A 255 -11.03 11.44 -1.44
C SER A 255 -12.15 11.49 -0.40
N ALA A 256 -11.81 11.27 0.86
CA ALA A 256 -12.70 11.37 2.01
C ALA A 256 -12.17 12.45 2.96
N THR A 257 -13.00 13.45 3.24
CA THR A 257 -12.64 14.63 4.04
C THR A 257 -13.78 14.99 4.99
N PRO A 258 -14.13 14.10 5.94
CA PRO A 258 -15.24 14.35 6.85
C PRO A 258 -14.97 15.60 7.69
N ALA A 259 -16.04 16.30 8.09
CA ALA A 259 -15.92 17.51 8.91
C ALA A 259 -15.28 17.24 10.29
N GLU A 260 -15.48 16.05 10.82
CA GLU A 260 -14.85 15.54 12.04
C GLU A 260 -14.37 14.11 11.81
N PRO A 261 -13.32 13.62 12.50
CA PRO A 261 -12.87 12.25 12.34
C PRO A 261 -14.00 11.23 12.56
N VAL A 262 -14.20 10.31 11.61
CA VAL A 262 -15.31 9.35 11.61
C VAL A 262 -14.82 7.97 12.03
N PRO A 263 -15.46 7.30 13.02
CA PRO A 263 -15.11 5.92 13.37
C PRO A 263 -15.23 4.98 12.16
N TYR A 264 -14.18 4.24 11.84
CA TYR A 264 -14.14 3.32 10.70
C TYR A 264 -15.29 2.30 10.73
N LEU A 265 -15.65 1.82 11.92
CA LEU A 265 -16.76 0.87 12.10
C LEU A 265 -18.12 1.39 11.63
N TYR A 266 -18.33 2.71 11.60
CA TYR A 266 -19.61 3.27 11.12
C TYR A 266 -19.87 2.91 9.66
N LEU A 267 -18.82 2.64 8.89
CA LEU A 267 -18.92 2.20 7.50
C LEU A 267 -19.49 0.78 7.36
N PHE A 268 -19.46 -0.04 8.44
CA PHE A 268 -19.87 -1.46 8.43
C PHE A 268 -21.12 -1.76 9.26
N MET A 269 -21.58 -0.84 10.10
CA MET A 269 -22.71 -1.03 11.02
C MET A 269 -24.10 -0.91 10.35
N GLY A 270 -24.22 -1.30 9.07
CA GLY A 270 -25.51 -1.33 8.36
C GLY A 270 -26.11 0.04 8.04
N ARG A 271 -25.29 1.10 8.03
CA ARG A 271 -25.70 2.41 7.51
C ARG A 271 -25.92 2.35 6.01
N ASP A 272 -26.82 3.20 5.55
CA ASP A 272 -27.07 3.39 4.12
C ASP A 272 -25.78 3.93 3.44
N VAL A 273 -25.50 3.43 2.23
CA VAL A 273 -24.27 3.79 1.50
C VAL A 273 -24.21 5.28 1.19
N TYR A 274 -25.35 5.93 0.90
CA TYR A 274 -25.40 7.37 0.63
C TYR A 274 -25.14 8.16 1.90
N GLU A 275 -25.60 7.67 3.05
CA GLU A 275 -25.29 8.28 4.33
C GLU A 275 -23.79 8.22 4.63
N ASN A 276 -23.14 7.09 4.36
CA ASN A 276 -21.70 6.93 4.52
C ASN A 276 -20.92 7.87 3.58
N MET A 277 -21.33 7.98 2.31
CA MET A 277 -20.72 8.93 1.36
C MET A 277 -20.81 10.37 1.88
N ARG A 278 -21.98 10.77 2.41
CA ARG A 278 -22.19 12.10 2.98
C ARG A 278 -21.36 12.32 4.25
N LEU A 279 -21.36 11.35 5.16
CA LEU A 279 -20.62 11.39 6.41
C LEU A 279 -19.11 11.57 6.17
N MET A 280 -18.58 10.86 5.18
CA MET A 280 -17.17 10.93 4.79
C MET A 280 -16.83 12.14 3.90
N ASN A 281 -17.84 12.93 3.50
CA ASN A 281 -17.71 13.99 2.51
C ASN A 281 -16.94 13.51 1.27
N LEU A 282 -17.39 12.39 0.70
CA LEU A 282 -16.69 11.68 -0.35
C LEU A 282 -16.69 12.48 -1.66
N THR A 283 -15.53 12.56 -2.31
CA THR A 283 -15.38 13.10 -3.67
C THR A 283 -14.79 12.03 -4.56
N VAL A 284 -15.33 11.87 -5.77
CA VAL A 284 -14.81 10.95 -6.78
C VAL A 284 -14.55 11.73 -8.06
N LYS A 285 -13.34 11.62 -8.60
CA LYS A 285 -12.95 12.25 -9.87
C LYS A 285 -12.34 11.18 -10.77
N ALA A 286 -12.82 11.12 -12.01
CA ALA A 286 -12.26 10.27 -13.04
C ALA A 286 -11.44 11.11 -14.03
N ALA A 287 -10.39 10.52 -14.59
CA ALA A 287 -9.69 11.04 -15.75
C ALA A 287 -9.54 9.93 -16.79
N PRO A 288 -9.66 10.24 -18.09
CA PRO A 288 -9.57 9.25 -19.16
C PRO A 288 -8.17 8.65 -19.21
N ALA A 289 -8.04 7.48 -19.83
CA ALA A 289 -6.72 6.86 -20.02
C ALA A 289 -5.84 7.81 -20.85
N GLN A 290 -4.74 8.28 -20.26
CA GLN A 290 -3.74 9.00 -21.04
C GLN A 290 -3.16 7.98 -22.02
N GLY A 291 -3.51 8.10 -23.30
CA GLY A 291 -2.99 7.24 -24.35
C GLY A 291 -1.48 7.19 -24.23
N VAL A 292 -0.94 6.02 -23.87
CA VAL A 292 0.49 5.75 -23.89
C VAL A 292 0.88 5.80 -25.37
N GLN A 293 1.38 6.96 -25.82
CA GLN A 293 2.01 7.10 -27.12
C GLN A 293 3.34 6.36 -27.15
#